data_AF-A0A8E0RXI1-F1
#
_entry.id   AF-A0A8E0RXI1-F1
#
_cell.length_a   1.000
_cell.length_b   1.000
_cell.length_c   1.000
_cell.angle_alpha   90.00
_cell.angle_beta   90.00
_cell.angle_gamma   90.00
#
_symmetry.space_group_name_H-M   'P 1'
#
loop_
_entity.id
_entity.type
_entity.pdbx_description
1 polymer ?
#
loop_
_entity_poly.entity_id
_entity_poly.type
_entity_poly.pdbx_seq_one_letter_code
_entity_poly.pdbx_strand_id
1 'polypeptide(L)'
;MLEIINAGAKLKGSFSRYDFDLGHGRKSAVVSFKTALPAAAKHIYYRDEIGNISTSTITELMDAVEVRLQPRFPLFGGWKTQYTLGYSVPAHEFLYRSGELHMLIPRIPEKFST
;
A
#
# COMPACT_ATOMS: atom_id res chain seq x y z
N MET A 1 4.00 -7.93 -8.06
CA MET A 1 2.70 -8.14 -7.39
C MET A 1 3.01 -8.47 -5.94
N LEU A 2 2.36 -7.79 -4.98
CA LEU A 2 2.51 -8.04 -3.55
C LEU A 2 1.30 -8.82 -3.05
N GLU A 3 1.53 -9.80 -2.17
CA GLU A 3 0.49 -10.52 -1.44
C GLU A 3 0.52 -10.10 0.03
N ILE A 4 -0.64 -9.75 0.59
CA ILE A 4 -0.82 -9.48 2.01
C ILE A 4 -1.84 -10.48 2.56
N ILE A 5 -1.50 -11.09 3.69
CA ILE A 5 -2.34 -12.03 4.42
C ILE A 5 -2.55 -11.48 5.84
N ASN A 6 -3.79 -11.43 6.32
CA ASN A 6 -4.03 -11.22 7.75
C ASN A 6 -3.79 -12.54 8.49
N ALA A 7 -2.63 -12.66 9.13
CA ALA A 7 -2.23 -13.86 9.89
C ALA A 7 -2.89 -13.96 11.29
N GLY A 8 -3.80 -13.05 11.64
CA GLY A 8 -4.54 -13.07 12.90
C GLY A 8 -5.56 -14.21 13.01
N ALA A 9 -6.34 -14.19 14.09
CA ALA A 9 -7.35 -15.19 14.38
C ALA A 9 -8.39 -15.29 13.25
N LYS A 10 -8.61 -16.51 12.74
CA LYS A 10 -9.53 -16.75 11.62
C LYS A 10 -10.96 -16.37 11.98
N LEU A 11 -11.69 -15.83 11.01
CA LEU A 11 -13.13 -15.58 11.16
C LEU A 11 -13.86 -16.91 11.41
N LYS A 12 -14.58 -17.00 12.53
CA LYS A 12 -15.47 -18.12 12.82
C LYS A 12 -16.88 -17.77 12.38
N GLY A 13 -17.51 -18.66 11.62
CA GLY A 13 -18.86 -18.44 11.09
C GLY A 13 -18.86 -17.65 9.78
N SER A 14 -20.02 -17.10 9.41
CA SER A 14 -20.22 -16.33 8.19
C SER A 14 -19.84 -14.86 8.36
N PHE A 15 -19.36 -14.24 7.28
CA PHE A 15 -19.23 -12.79 7.21
C PHE A 15 -20.58 -12.14 6.90
N SER A 16 -20.93 -11.09 7.65
CA SER A 16 -22.12 -10.27 7.45
C SER A 16 -21.71 -8.81 7.27
N ARG A 17 -22.06 -8.22 6.12
CA ARG A 17 -21.73 -6.82 5.83
C ARG A 17 -22.49 -5.86 6.76
N TYR A 18 -23.74 -6.18 7.07
CA TYR A 18 -24.57 -5.38 7.97
C TYR A 18 -23.93 -5.28 9.36
N ASP A 19 -23.53 -6.42 9.94
CA ASP A 19 -22.89 -6.45 11.26
C ASP A 19 -21.54 -5.72 11.25
N PHE A 20 -20.79 -5.84 10.15
CA PHE A 20 -19.53 -5.12 9.98
C PHE A 20 -19.69 -3.60 9.93
N ASP A 21 -20.73 -3.12 9.24
CA ASP A 21 -21.04 -1.68 9.16
C ASP A 21 -21.55 -1.14 10.51
N LEU A 22 -22.22 -1.98 11.33
CA LEU A 22 -22.51 -1.70 12.75
C LEU A 22 -21.27 -1.71 13.65
N GLY A 23 -20.12 -2.16 13.15
CA GLY A 23 -18.83 -2.19 13.85
C GLY A 23 -18.49 -3.51 14.52
N HIS A 24 -19.34 -4.54 14.41
CA HIS A 24 -19.03 -5.87 14.94
C HIS A 24 -17.87 -6.50 14.14
N GLY A 25 -16.84 -6.98 14.85
CA GLY A 25 -15.67 -7.61 14.22
C GLY A 25 -14.71 -6.66 13.50
N ARG A 26 -15.04 -5.36 13.39
CA ARG A 26 -14.23 -4.37 12.66
C ARG A 26 -12.83 -4.17 13.23
N LYS A 27 -12.64 -4.36 14.54
CA LYS A 27 -11.33 -4.26 15.22
C LYS A 27 -10.37 -5.38 14.84
N SER A 28 -10.89 -6.54 14.45
CA SER A 28 -10.09 -7.72 14.10
C SER A 28 -9.80 -7.82 12.60
N ALA A 29 -10.37 -6.92 11.81
CA ALA A 29 -10.20 -6.86 10.37
C ALA A 29 -9.31 -5.68 9.96
N VAL A 30 -8.46 -5.89 8.95
CA VAL A 30 -7.67 -4.82 8.35
C VAL A 30 -8.48 -4.17 7.24
N VAL A 31 -8.87 -2.90 7.46
CA VAL A 31 -9.69 -2.11 6.51
C VAL A 31 -8.83 -1.21 5.63
N SER A 32 -7.68 -0.81 6.14
CA SER A 32 -6.72 0.03 5.41
C SER A 32 -5.34 -0.16 6.01
N PHE A 33 -4.32 -0.01 5.19
CA PHE A 33 -2.93 0.06 5.61
C PHE A 33 -2.24 1.24 4.95
N LYS A 34 -1.13 1.69 5.54
CA LYS A 34 -0.37 2.84 5.06
C LYS A 34 0.96 2.37 4.51
N THR A 35 1.43 3.06 3.49
CA THR A 35 2.79 2.91 2.98
C THR A 35 3.38 4.28 2.73
N ALA A 36 4.67 4.44 2.99
CA ALA A 36 5.40 5.66 2.65
C ALA A 36 6.09 5.47 1.31
N LEU A 37 5.94 6.45 0.43
CA LEU A 37 6.67 6.58 -0.83
C LEU A 37 7.67 7.75 -0.72
N PRO A 38 8.72 7.78 -1.57
CA PRO A 38 9.62 8.92 -1.63
C PRO A 38 8.86 10.24 -1.85
N ALA A 39 9.35 11.35 -1.28
CA ALA A 39 8.72 12.68 -1.42
C ALA A 39 8.49 13.10 -2.89
N ALA A 40 9.35 12.64 -3.81
CA ALA A 40 9.26 12.95 -5.23
C ALA A 40 8.33 12.01 -6.02
N ALA A 41 7.62 11.10 -5.36
CA ALA A 41 6.72 10.16 -6.02
C ALA A 41 5.55 10.87 -6.73
N LYS A 42 5.36 10.56 -8.01
CA LYS A 42 4.28 11.06 -8.88
C LYS A 42 3.57 9.90 -9.58
N HIS A 43 2.44 10.19 -10.21
CA HIS A 43 1.66 9.21 -10.99
C HIS A 43 1.45 7.87 -10.26
N ILE A 44 1.04 7.95 -8.99
CA ILE A 44 0.81 6.79 -8.14
C ILE A 44 -0.42 6.03 -8.66
N TYR A 45 -0.29 4.72 -8.85
CA TYR A 45 -1.39 3.85 -9.23
C TYR A 45 -1.49 2.63 -8.32
N TYR A 46 -2.71 2.24 -8.02
CA TYR A 46 -3.04 1.12 -7.15
C TYR A 46 -4.01 0.19 -7.87
N ARG A 47 -3.57 -1.04 -8.16
CA ARG A 47 -4.32 -2.02 -8.97
C ARG A 47 -4.19 -3.43 -8.43
N ASP A 48 -5.17 -4.27 -8.69
CA ASP A 48 -5.11 -5.72 -8.49
C ASP A 48 -5.17 -6.47 -9.83
N GLU A 49 -5.33 -7.79 -9.78
CA GLU A 49 -5.46 -8.66 -10.95
C GLU A 49 -6.65 -8.27 -11.83
N ILE A 50 -7.75 -7.82 -11.21
CA ILE A 50 -9.01 -7.49 -11.90
C ILE A 50 -9.11 -6.01 -12.28
N GLY A 51 -8.11 -5.18 -11.97
CA GLY A 51 -7.99 -3.82 -12.47
C GLY A 51 -7.71 -2.77 -11.40
N ASN A 52 -8.14 -1.53 -11.65
CA ASN A 52 -7.86 -0.41 -10.75
C ASN A 52 -8.64 -0.53 -9.44
N ILE A 53 -7.99 -0.16 -8.33
CA ILE A 53 -8.63 0.04 -7.03
C ILE A 53 -8.58 1.54 -6.73
N SER A 54 -9.73 2.21 -6.78
CA SER A 54 -9.83 3.66 -6.57
C SER A 54 -9.81 4.08 -5.10
N THR A 55 -9.97 3.13 -4.17
CA THR A 55 -9.99 3.38 -2.73
C THR A 55 -8.58 3.53 -2.16
N SER A 56 -7.96 4.67 -2.46
CA SER A 56 -6.68 5.10 -1.92
C SER A 56 -6.71 6.58 -1.56
N THR A 57 -6.02 6.95 -0.49
CA THR A 57 -5.85 8.36 -0.10
C THR A 57 -4.37 8.69 -0.04
N ILE A 58 -3.98 9.82 -0.62
CA ILE A 58 -2.61 10.29 -0.65
C ILE A 58 -2.50 11.48 0.30
N THR A 59 -1.43 11.53 1.09
CA THR A 59 -1.11 12.64 1.99
C THR A 59 0.36 12.98 1.80
N GLU A 60 0.62 14.18 1.31
CA GLU A 60 1.97 14.70 1.15
C GLU A 60 2.51 15.15 2.51
N LEU A 61 3.66 14.59 2.91
CA LEU A 61 4.41 14.97 4.09
C LEU A 61 5.69 15.69 3.64
N MET A 62 6.40 16.34 4.57
CA MET A 62 7.63 17.07 4.24
C MET A 62 8.72 16.18 3.62
N ASP A 63 8.86 14.94 4.12
CA ASP A 63 9.95 14.03 3.71
C ASP A 63 9.47 12.80 2.92
N ALA A 64 8.15 12.63 2.74
CA ALA A 64 7.57 11.44 2.12
C ALA A 64 6.16 11.70 1.60
N VAL A 65 5.66 10.79 0.76
CA VAL A 65 4.24 10.73 0.40
C VAL A 65 3.62 9.53 1.11
N GLU A 66 2.72 9.77 2.06
CA GLU A 66 1.95 8.69 2.70
C GLU A 66 0.78 8.29 1.78
N VAL A 67 0.69 7.01 1.46
CA VAL A 67 -0.42 6.44 0.71
C VAL A 67 -1.18 5.47 1.61
N ARG A 68 -2.43 5.80 1.90
CA ARG A 68 -3.38 4.91 2.56
C ARG A 68 -4.08 4.07 1.52
N LEU A 69 -3.83 2.77 1.56
CA LEU A 69 -4.41 1.78 0.65
C LEU A 69 -5.56 1.07 1.33
N GLN A 70 -6.70 0.99 0.64
CA GLN A 70 -7.86 0.23 1.11
C GLN A 70 -8.12 -0.90 0.11
N PRO A 71 -8.00 -2.17 0.53
CA PRO A 71 -8.36 -3.30 -0.33
C PRO A 71 -9.87 -3.33 -0.61
N ARG A 72 -10.30 -4.08 -1.64
CA ARG A 72 -11.73 -4.18 -2.04
C ARG A 72 -12.63 -4.76 -0.94
N PHE A 73 -12.07 -5.49 0.00
CA PHE A 73 -12.77 -6.10 1.12
C PHE A 73 -11.91 -6.03 2.39
N PRO A 74 -12.54 -5.94 3.58
CA PRO A 74 -11.81 -5.97 4.85
C PRO A 74 -11.12 -7.32 5.02
N LEU A 75 -9.84 -7.33 5.38
CA LEU A 75 -9.09 -8.57 5.58
C LEU A 75 -9.31 -9.09 6.99
N PHE A 76 -10.19 -10.08 7.15
CA PHE A 76 -10.30 -10.86 8.38
C PHE A 76 -9.16 -11.89 8.48
N GLY A 77 -8.94 -12.47 9.66
CA GLY A 77 -7.89 -13.47 9.83
C GLY A 77 -8.05 -14.64 8.86
N GLY A 78 -6.95 -15.00 8.21
CA GLY A 78 -6.88 -15.99 7.14
C GLY A 78 -7.23 -15.47 5.74
N TRP A 79 -7.73 -14.24 5.60
CA TRP A 79 -8.00 -13.65 4.29
C TRP A 79 -6.74 -13.01 3.71
N LYS A 80 -6.67 -13.00 2.38
CA LYS A 80 -5.53 -12.45 1.64
C LYS A 80 -5.97 -11.58 0.47
N THR A 81 -5.13 -10.63 0.12
CA THR A 81 -5.30 -9.77 -1.05
C THR A 81 -3.99 -9.63 -1.79
N GLN A 82 -4.07 -9.49 -3.11
CA GLN A 82 -2.93 -9.27 -3.97
C GLN A 82 -3.11 -7.96 -4.72
N TYR A 83 -2.06 -7.14 -4.75
CA TYR A 83 -2.10 -5.86 -5.45
C TYR A 83 -0.74 -5.47 -6.01
N THR A 84 -0.74 -4.44 -6.84
CA THR A 84 0.44 -3.76 -7.36
C THR A 84 0.29 -2.28 -7.08
N LEU A 85 1.28 -1.72 -6.39
CA LEU A 85 1.45 -0.29 -6.22
C LEU A 85 2.63 0.14 -7.09
N GLY A 86 2.43 1.19 -7.89
CA GLY A 86 3.51 1.79 -8.66
C GLY A 86 3.45 3.31 -8.61
N TYR A 87 4.59 3.93 -8.88
CA TYR A 87 4.79 5.37 -8.89
C TYR A 87 5.99 5.69 -9.80
N SER A 88 6.08 6.95 -10.24
CA SER A 88 7.24 7.49 -10.93
C SER A 88 8.00 8.47 -10.05
N VAL A 89 9.30 8.62 -10.28
CA VAL A 89 10.15 9.62 -9.62
C VAL A 89 10.96 10.37 -10.68
N PRO A 90 11.31 11.66 -10.46
CA PRO A 90 12.21 12.39 -11.34
C PRO A 90 13.59 11.71 -11.43
N ALA A 91 14.06 11.43 -12.65
CA ALA A 91 15.30 10.68 -12.85
C ALA A 91 16.54 11.37 -12.26
N HIS A 92 16.58 12.71 -12.27
CA HIS A 92 17.74 13.48 -11.80
C HIS A 92 18.05 13.29 -10.30
N GLU A 93 17.08 12.83 -9.50
CA GLU A 93 17.28 12.58 -8.07
C GLU A 93 17.95 11.22 -7.79
N PHE A 94 17.89 10.29 -8.76
CA PHE A 94 18.30 8.89 -8.56
C PHE A 94 19.35 8.41 -9.59
N LEU A 95 19.55 9.16 -10.68
CA LEU A 95 20.48 8.84 -11.74
C LEU A 95 21.70 9.76 -11.66
N TYR A 96 22.84 9.15 -11.38
CA TYR A 96 24.14 9.81 -11.38
C TYR A 96 24.87 9.48 -12.67
N ARG A 97 25.39 10.51 -13.34
CA ARG A 97 26.22 10.36 -14.54
C ARG A 97 27.63 10.85 -14.24
N SER A 98 28.63 10.01 -14.53
CA SER A 98 30.05 10.40 -14.50
C SER A 98 30.68 9.95 -15.83
N GLY A 99 30.81 10.90 -16.77
CA GLY A 99 31.24 10.61 -18.14
C GLY A 99 30.25 9.70 -18.91
N GLU A 100 30.73 8.53 -19.34
CA GLU A 100 29.95 7.47 -20.00
C GLU A 100 29.22 6.54 -19.00
N LEU A 101 29.60 6.58 -17.72
CA LEU A 101 29.03 5.72 -16.69
C LEU A 101 27.73 6.30 -16.14
N HIS A 102 26.69 5.45 -16.11
CA HIS A 102 25.38 5.75 -15.54
C HIS A 102 25.16 4.85 -14.32
N MET A 103 24.93 5.45 -13.16
CA MET A 103 24.68 4.74 -11.91
C MET A 103 23.30 5.12 -11.37
N LEU A 104 22.49 4.10 -11.08
CA LEU A 104 21.22 4.26 -10.38
C LEU A 104 21.46 4.03 -8.88
N ILE A 105 21.19 5.04 -8.06
CA ILE A 105 21.27 4.91 -6.61
C ILE A 105 19.84 4.89 -6.07
N PRO A 106 19.30 3.71 -5.72
CA PRO A 106 17.96 3.63 -5.15
C PRO A 106 17.96 4.22 -3.74
N ARG A 107 17.17 5.27 -3.51
CA ARG A 107 16.91 5.79 -2.15
C ARG A 107 15.84 4.92 -1.51
N ILE A 108 16.24 3.94 -0.71
CA ILE A 108 15.33 3.14 0.09
C ILE A 108 15.00 3.96 1.35
N PRO A 109 13.73 4.32 1.62
CA PRO A 109 13.39 4.99 2.86
C PRO A 109 13.67 4.05 4.05
N GLU A 110 14.69 4.38 4.85
CA GLU A 110 15.09 3.63 6.05
C GLU A 110 14.11 3.80 7.22
N LYS A 111 12.79 3.71 7.03
CA LYS A 111 11.85 3.71 8.16
C LYS A 111 10.65 2.82 7.90
N PHE A 112 10.82 1.54 8.22
CA PHE A 112 9.71 0.66 8.59
C PHE A 112 9.83 0.38 10.09
N SER A 113 9.12 1.14 10.91
CA SER A 113 8.97 0.82 12.34
C SER A 113 7.54 1.00 12.80
N THR A 114 7.01 -0.14 13.26
CA THR A 114 5.87 -0.39 14.17
C THR A 114 4.45 -0.15 13.68
#